data_AF-A0A6L7RU75-F1
#
_entry.id   AF-A0A6L7RU75-F1
#
_cell.length_a   1.000
_cell.length_b   1.000
_cell.length_c   1.000
_cell.angle_alpha   90.00
_cell.angle_beta   90.00
_cell.angle_gamma   90.00
#
_symmetry.space_group_name_H-M   'P 1'
#
loop_
_entity.id
_entity.type
_entity.pdbx_description
1 polymer ?
#
loop_
_entity_poly.entity_id
_entity_poly.type
_entity_poly.pdbx_seq_one_letter_code
_entity_poly.pdbx_strand_id
1 'polypeptide(L)'
;MLSKLPRNLRPIAVIAAFGTLMLVAAACTDDPEPTATPQPEPTATPEPQPTATPEPEPTATPEPEIEESELTDDEITRAYINAAIDLYEREGREAVLEYYSDEASLDGDRYMVILSEGDQTLLAAALGWLKVIIGTNDRTNPSTPLGKLWAQATPEGFWFELESYDQETGEQIPRRNLSVLHNGLIFSASHVVLIENLADFTQAYVQKAIDRYETEGLEATIEYYDSFESVDGQFYLFLIDENDIYLAHPIFPRLKGTDIKDVVGPNGYELGKEIAKATEDGHWVEYLWPNPESLREENKTTWVKRHDGLIFASGHYSADPTEPEWHGADPEEYTIKYVEDAIARYEEYGLQPTLGYYNSIASYEGQWYLFATDENDVYIIHPLLPQLRGTDIKDVVDASGFELGQEFANVEEDGSAWIEYLWPHPFTFQDAPKVAYAVRHDGIMFASGYYPQPDDPAAHTREFVQEAIDRYER
;
A
#
# COMPACT_ATOMS: atom_id res chain seq x y z
N MET A 1 -28.16 58.41 -25.78
CA MET A 1 -29.32 58.67 -24.91
C MET A 1 -29.46 57.47 -23.99
N LEU A 2 -29.05 57.64 -22.73
CA LEU A 2 -29.93 57.64 -21.54
C LEU A 2 -30.37 56.20 -21.20
N SER A 3 -30.11 55.62 -20.03
CA SER A 3 -29.74 56.17 -18.72
C SER A 3 -29.28 55.00 -17.84
N LYS A 4 -28.08 55.02 -17.25
CA LYS A 4 -27.77 55.48 -15.88
C LYS A 4 -28.28 54.54 -14.77
N LEU A 5 -27.38 53.77 -14.12
CA LEU A 5 -26.62 54.09 -12.87
C LEU A 5 -27.39 53.60 -11.60
N PRO A 6 -26.81 53.55 -10.37
CA PRO A 6 -25.42 53.22 -9.96
C PRO A 6 -25.32 52.51 -8.57
N ARG A 7 -24.11 52.13 -8.14
CA ARG A 7 -23.44 52.75 -6.96
C ARG A 7 -21.99 52.27 -6.76
N ASN A 8 -21.06 53.20 -6.95
CA ASN A 8 -19.76 53.30 -6.29
C ASN A 8 -19.90 54.09 -4.97
N LEU A 9 -18.99 53.87 -4.01
CA LEU A 9 -18.31 54.81 -3.07
C LEU A 9 -17.85 54.02 -1.82
N ARG A 10 -16.56 53.68 -1.65
CA ARG A 10 -15.43 54.45 -1.01
C ARG A 10 -15.63 54.74 0.50
N PRO A 11 -14.60 55.16 1.27
CA PRO A 11 -13.29 54.54 1.60
C PRO A 11 -12.99 54.61 3.12
N ILE A 12 -12.03 53.86 3.67
CA ILE A 12 -11.25 54.33 4.84
C ILE A 12 -9.78 53.99 4.61
N ALA A 13 -8.96 55.01 4.80
CA ALA A 13 -7.55 55.07 4.55
C ALA A 13 -6.79 54.94 5.88
N VAL A 14 -5.56 54.41 5.78
CA VAL A 14 -4.38 54.68 6.65
C VAL A 14 -4.49 54.03 8.04
N ILE A 15 -3.52 53.24 8.51
CA ILE A 15 -2.23 53.70 9.04
C ILE A 15 -1.17 52.58 8.88
N ALA A 16 -0.05 52.92 8.24
CA ALA A 16 1.24 52.31 8.49
C ALA A 16 1.93 53.11 9.60
N ALA A 17 2.55 52.44 10.57
CA ALA A 17 3.45 53.08 11.53
C ALA A 17 4.56 52.09 11.94
N PHE A 18 5.73 52.24 11.30
CA PHE A 18 7.03 52.03 11.94
C PHE A 18 7.55 53.43 12.27
N GLY A 19 8.00 53.66 13.51
CA GLY A 19 8.50 54.98 13.89
C GLY A 19 8.87 55.10 15.37
N THR A 20 10.10 54.70 15.65
CA THR A 20 11.06 55.26 16.61
C THR A 20 10.69 56.63 17.22
N LEU A 21 10.81 56.75 18.54
CA LEU A 21 10.62 58.01 19.28
C LEU A 21 11.95 58.50 19.87
N MET A 22 12.41 59.69 19.43
CA MET A 22 13.30 60.56 20.22
C MET A 22 13.22 62.02 19.73
N LEU A 23 12.90 62.96 20.65
CA LEU A 23 13.30 64.40 20.75
C LEU A 23 12.48 64.97 21.94
N VAL A 24 13.02 65.39 23.11
CA VAL A 24 13.93 66.51 23.52
C VAL A 24 13.35 67.93 23.39
N ALA A 25 13.15 68.58 24.55
CA ALA A 25 13.40 70.01 24.91
C ALA A 25 12.80 70.26 26.32
N ALA A 26 13.31 71.07 27.26
CA ALA A 26 14.51 71.91 27.39
C ALA A 26 14.58 72.45 28.85
N ALA A 27 15.80 72.72 29.35
CA ALA A 27 16.24 73.82 30.24
C ALA A 27 17.60 73.42 30.87
N CYS A 28 18.75 73.96 30.40
CA CYS A 28 19.49 75.14 30.94
C CYS A 28 19.91 74.94 32.43
N THR A 29 21.17 74.99 32.88
CA THR A 29 22.32 75.86 32.56
C THR A 29 23.65 75.33 33.17
N ASP A 30 24.76 75.68 32.49
CA ASP A 30 26.10 76.09 32.98
C ASP A 30 27.09 75.09 33.64
N ASP A 31 28.25 74.99 32.96
CA ASP A 31 29.59 74.45 33.29
C ASP A 31 30.48 75.62 33.84
N PRO A 32 31.77 75.50 34.27
CA PRO A 32 32.64 74.36 34.59
C PRO A 32 33.56 74.54 35.84
N GLU A 33 34.45 73.55 36.03
CA GLU A 33 35.87 73.63 36.47
C GLU A 33 36.29 73.37 37.95
N PRO A 34 37.54 72.92 38.21
CA PRO A 34 37.87 71.66 38.89
C PRO A 34 38.55 71.89 40.26
N THR A 35 38.95 70.83 41.00
CA THR A 35 40.26 70.73 41.72
C THR A 35 40.30 69.54 42.71
N ALA A 36 41.40 68.78 42.59
CA ALA A 36 42.16 67.97 43.54
C ALA A 36 41.49 67.10 44.63
N THR A 37 41.97 65.85 44.64
CA THR A 37 41.89 64.79 45.65
C THR A 37 42.35 65.20 47.05
N PRO A 38 41.73 64.62 48.10
CA PRO A 38 42.54 64.02 49.17
C PRO A 38 42.02 62.63 49.61
N GLN A 39 42.98 61.78 50.00
CA GLN A 39 42.79 60.48 50.66
C GLN A 39 42.55 60.68 52.17
N PRO A 40 41.64 59.92 52.82
CA PRO A 40 42.03 59.11 53.99
C PRO A 40 41.23 57.78 54.11
N GLU A 41 41.89 56.64 54.33
CA GLU A 41 42.07 55.87 55.59
C GLU A 41 41.20 54.59 55.63
N PRO A 42 41.72 53.45 56.11
CA PRO A 42 41.07 52.16 55.97
C PRO A 42 40.02 51.94 57.07
N THR A 43 38.79 51.64 56.68
CA THR A 43 37.73 51.21 57.59
C THR A 43 37.52 49.70 57.45
N ALA A 44 37.43 49.01 58.59
CA ALA A 44 37.38 47.56 58.70
C ALA A 44 36.21 46.91 57.94
N THR A 45 36.49 45.79 57.29
CA THR A 45 35.52 44.92 56.62
C THR A 45 34.68 44.16 57.65
N PRO A 46 33.35 44.23 57.62
CA PRO A 46 32.51 43.35 58.42
C PRO A 46 32.51 41.94 57.84
N GLU A 47 32.63 40.93 58.71
CA GLU A 47 32.45 39.53 58.35
C GLU A 47 30.99 39.28 57.87
N PRO A 48 30.78 38.61 56.73
CA PRO A 48 29.43 38.32 56.24
C PRO A 48 28.75 37.25 57.11
N GLN A 49 27.56 37.58 57.61
CA GLN A 49 26.60 36.58 58.09
C GLN A 49 26.18 35.67 56.92
N PRO A 50 25.99 34.36 57.16
CA PRO A 50 25.53 33.45 56.12
C PRO A 50 24.08 33.80 55.75
N THR A 51 23.89 34.31 54.55
CA THR A 51 22.58 34.31 53.89
C THR A 51 22.26 32.87 53.56
N ALA A 52 21.12 32.38 54.03
CA ALA A 52 20.60 31.08 53.59
C ALA A 52 20.38 31.14 52.08
N THR A 53 21.18 30.36 51.35
CA THR A 53 20.96 30.07 49.94
C THR A 53 19.56 29.47 49.81
N PRO A 54 18.68 29.97 48.92
CA PRO A 54 17.47 29.24 48.60
C PRO A 54 17.89 27.85 48.13
N GLU A 55 17.33 26.83 48.79
CA GLU A 55 17.46 25.45 48.35
C GLU A 55 16.98 25.40 46.89
N PRO A 56 17.80 24.90 45.95
CA PRO A 56 17.33 24.77 44.58
C PRO A 56 16.09 23.88 44.62
N GLU A 57 14.96 24.39 44.10
CA GLU A 57 13.90 23.47 43.70
C GLU A 57 14.55 22.39 42.85
N PRO A 58 14.25 21.10 43.08
CA PRO A 58 14.83 20.04 42.29
C PRO A 58 14.40 20.29 40.84
N THR A 59 15.29 20.90 40.08
CA THR A 59 15.27 20.78 38.64
C THR A 59 15.44 19.30 38.43
N ALA A 60 14.38 18.63 37.99
CA ALA A 60 14.49 17.27 37.52
C ALA A 60 15.71 17.27 36.59
N THR A 61 16.77 16.57 37.00
CA THR A 61 17.74 16.06 36.04
C THR A 61 16.87 15.48 34.92
N PRO A 62 17.08 15.81 33.64
CA PRO A 62 16.49 14.97 32.62
C PRO A 62 16.93 13.56 33.02
N GLU A 63 15.95 12.75 33.38
CA GLU A 63 16.13 11.32 33.47
C GLU A 63 16.90 10.97 32.19
N PRO A 64 17.96 10.14 32.22
CA PRO A 64 18.46 9.62 30.96
C PRO A 64 17.21 9.19 30.22
N GLU A 65 16.93 9.82 29.08
CA GLU A 65 15.92 9.33 28.16
C GLU A 65 16.44 7.93 27.91
N ILE A 66 15.81 6.98 28.60
CA ILE A 66 16.03 5.58 28.35
C ILE A 66 15.73 5.54 26.86
N GLU A 67 16.72 5.17 26.04
CA GLU A 67 16.38 4.64 24.74
C GLU A 67 15.39 3.53 25.07
N GLU A 68 14.11 3.83 24.93
CA GLU A 68 13.07 2.83 24.92
C GLU A 68 13.52 1.96 23.77
N SER A 69 14.11 0.82 24.14
CA SER A 69 14.36 -0.25 23.20
C SER A 69 12.97 -0.70 22.78
N GLU A 70 12.38 -0.01 21.82
CA GLU A 70 11.05 -0.30 21.32
C GLU A 70 11.19 -1.55 20.47
N LEU A 71 11.19 -2.69 21.16
CA LEU A 71 11.03 -3.99 20.53
C LEU A 71 9.86 -3.86 19.55
N THR A 72 10.10 -4.22 18.30
CA THR A 72 9.05 -4.28 17.28
C THR A 72 7.90 -5.16 17.75
N ASP A 73 6.72 -5.00 17.15
CA ASP A 73 5.57 -5.83 17.48
C ASP A 73 5.87 -7.35 17.34
N ASP A 74 6.69 -7.71 16.35
CA ASP A 74 7.19 -9.07 16.13
C ASP A 74 8.09 -9.55 17.29
N GLU A 75 8.97 -8.69 17.78
CA GLU A 75 9.85 -8.96 18.92
C GLU A 75 9.06 -9.07 20.23
N ILE A 76 8.06 -8.22 20.45
CA ILE A 76 7.14 -8.29 21.60
C ILE A 76 6.33 -9.59 21.53
N THR A 77 5.77 -9.93 20.37
CA THR A 77 5.03 -11.20 20.20
C THR A 77 5.92 -12.41 20.43
N ARG A 78 7.18 -12.37 19.99
CA ARG A 78 8.14 -13.43 20.29
C ARG A 78 8.49 -13.50 21.77
N ALA A 79 8.69 -12.36 22.43
CA ALA A 79 8.92 -12.30 23.87
C ALA A 79 7.74 -12.86 24.67
N TYR A 80 6.52 -12.55 24.23
CA TYR A 80 5.27 -13.07 24.82
C TYR A 80 5.15 -14.60 24.69
N ILE A 81 5.54 -15.18 23.55
CA ILE A 81 5.63 -16.65 23.38
C ILE A 81 6.74 -17.24 24.25
N ASN A 82 7.92 -16.61 24.29
CA ASN A 82 9.03 -17.07 25.11
C ASN A 82 8.66 -17.07 26.60
N ALA A 83 7.91 -16.07 27.07
CA ALA A 83 7.40 -16.03 28.45
C ALA A 83 6.45 -17.21 28.74
N ALA A 84 5.62 -17.61 27.77
CA ALA A 84 4.77 -18.79 27.90
C ALA A 84 5.57 -20.09 27.97
N ILE A 85 6.59 -20.21 27.12
CA ILE A 85 7.51 -21.35 27.11
C ILE A 85 8.30 -21.42 28.42
N ASP A 86 8.81 -20.29 28.92
CA ASP A 86 9.51 -20.22 30.20
C ASP A 86 8.60 -20.61 31.37
N LEU A 87 7.33 -20.19 31.34
CA LEU A 87 6.33 -20.61 32.33
C LEU A 87 6.07 -22.13 32.23
N TYR A 88 5.96 -22.68 31.03
CA TYR A 88 5.83 -24.12 30.81
C TYR A 88 7.04 -24.89 31.38
N GLU A 89 8.27 -24.42 31.14
CA GLU A 89 9.47 -25.08 31.63
C GLU A 89 9.61 -24.97 33.16
N ARG A 90 9.18 -23.83 33.74
CA ARG A 90 9.29 -23.59 35.18
C ARG A 90 8.22 -24.31 36.00
N GLU A 91 6.98 -24.30 35.54
CA GLU A 91 5.80 -24.70 36.32
C GLU A 91 4.99 -25.83 35.69
N GLY A 92 5.32 -26.20 34.45
CA GLY A 92 4.72 -27.32 33.74
C GLY A 92 3.49 -26.95 32.92
N ARG A 93 3.01 -27.96 32.19
CA ARG A 93 1.90 -27.84 31.23
C ARG A 93 0.62 -27.27 31.85
N GLU A 94 0.23 -27.74 33.03
CA GLU A 94 -1.06 -27.33 33.62
C GLU A 94 -1.05 -25.83 33.96
N ALA A 95 0.06 -25.32 34.51
CA ALA A 95 0.20 -23.92 34.89
C ALA A 95 0.11 -22.96 33.69
N VAL A 96 0.80 -23.29 32.59
CA VAL A 96 0.74 -22.44 31.38
C VAL A 96 -0.65 -22.44 30.75
N LEU A 97 -1.32 -23.60 30.70
CA LEU A 97 -2.67 -23.70 30.14
C LEU A 97 -3.70 -22.95 30.99
N GLU A 98 -3.57 -23.00 32.31
CA GLU A 98 -4.43 -22.25 33.24
C GLU A 98 -4.24 -20.74 33.05
N TYR A 99 -2.98 -20.27 33.06
CA TYR A 99 -2.68 -18.84 32.91
C TYR A 99 -3.17 -18.28 31.57
N TYR A 100 -2.84 -18.92 30.45
CA TYR A 100 -3.24 -18.45 29.11
C TYR A 100 -4.69 -18.78 28.71
N SER A 101 -5.48 -19.34 29.62
CA SER A 101 -6.93 -19.40 29.50
C SER A 101 -7.64 -18.23 30.20
N ASP A 102 -6.90 -17.45 31.00
CA ASP A 102 -7.39 -16.29 31.74
C ASP A 102 -7.14 -14.98 30.97
N GLU A 103 -8.06 -14.03 31.07
CA GLU A 103 -7.94 -12.71 30.42
C GLU A 103 -6.79 -11.87 31.01
N ALA A 104 -6.33 -12.18 32.22
CA ALA A 104 -5.13 -11.59 32.81
C ALA A 104 -3.84 -11.95 32.07
N SER A 105 -3.87 -12.90 31.13
CA SER A 105 -2.72 -13.22 30.27
C SER A 105 -2.61 -12.32 29.04
N LEU A 106 -3.62 -11.51 28.73
CA LEU A 106 -3.62 -10.64 27.56
C LEU A 106 -2.58 -9.52 27.70
N ASP A 107 -1.94 -9.17 26.58
CA ASP A 107 -0.97 -8.08 26.51
C ASP A 107 -1.35 -7.11 25.38
N GLY A 108 -2.05 -6.03 25.75
CA GLY A 108 -2.69 -5.15 24.78
C GLY A 108 -3.74 -5.91 23.96
N ASP A 109 -3.53 -5.97 22.65
CA ASP A 109 -4.36 -6.72 21.71
C ASP A 109 -3.88 -8.18 21.53
N ARG A 110 -2.72 -8.54 22.10
CA ARG A 110 -2.11 -9.86 21.94
C ARG A 110 -2.77 -10.90 22.82
N TYR A 111 -2.96 -12.08 22.24
CA TYR A 111 -3.46 -13.25 22.95
C TYR A 111 -2.72 -14.51 22.51
N MET A 112 -2.64 -15.47 23.43
CA MET A 112 -2.06 -16.80 23.19
C MET A 112 -3.14 -17.81 22.83
N VAL A 113 -2.79 -18.70 21.91
CA VAL A 113 -3.49 -19.93 21.59
C VAL A 113 -2.50 -21.07 21.75
N ILE A 114 -2.81 -22.04 22.62
CA ILE A 114 -1.96 -23.21 22.84
C ILE A 114 -2.69 -24.43 22.29
N LEU A 115 -2.07 -25.16 21.36
CA LEU A 115 -2.63 -26.35 20.74
C LEU A 115 -1.75 -27.58 21.00
N SER A 116 -2.32 -28.79 20.97
CA SER A 116 -1.52 -30.00 20.87
C SER A 116 -0.82 -30.11 19.51
N GLU A 117 0.42 -30.59 19.51
CA GLU A 117 1.09 -30.99 18.29
C GLU A 117 0.34 -32.17 17.63
N GLY A 118 0.24 -32.14 16.30
CA GLY A 118 -0.39 -33.20 15.51
C GLY A 118 -1.86 -32.93 15.23
N ASP A 119 -2.75 -33.24 16.18
CA ASP A 119 -4.20 -33.11 15.97
C ASP A 119 -4.74 -31.69 16.18
N GLN A 120 -3.91 -30.78 16.73
CA GLN A 120 -4.22 -29.37 16.94
C GLN A 120 -5.47 -29.15 17.79
N THR A 121 -5.69 -30.00 18.80
CA THR A 121 -6.70 -29.75 19.83
C THR A 121 -6.37 -28.46 20.56
N LEU A 122 -7.33 -27.54 20.65
CA LEU A 122 -7.16 -26.29 21.38
C LEU A 122 -7.11 -26.57 22.89
N LEU A 123 -6.04 -26.16 23.55
CA LEU A 123 -5.80 -26.44 24.98
C LEU A 123 -5.93 -25.21 25.87
N ALA A 124 -5.59 -24.02 25.36
CA ALA A 124 -5.78 -22.75 26.06
C ALA A 124 -6.00 -21.61 25.07
N ALA A 125 -6.91 -20.70 25.44
CA ALA A 125 -7.15 -19.42 24.78
C ALA A 125 -7.89 -18.47 25.72
N ALA A 126 -7.50 -17.20 25.72
CA ALA A 126 -8.04 -16.19 26.63
C ALA A 126 -9.18 -15.33 26.04
N LEU A 127 -9.57 -15.51 24.77
CA LEU A 127 -10.55 -14.63 24.10
C LEU A 127 -11.72 -15.33 23.40
N GLY A 128 -12.88 -14.69 23.50
CA GLY A 128 -14.02 -14.84 22.58
C GLY A 128 -14.52 -16.26 22.36
N TRP A 129 -14.85 -16.55 21.10
CA TRP A 129 -15.39 -17.85 20.68
C TRP A 129 -14.38 -19.00 20.83
N LEU A 130 -13.08 -18.71 20.92
CA LEU A 130 -12.04 -19.73 21.13
C LEU A 130 -12.20 -20.42 22.50
N LYS A 131 -12.66 -19.70 23.54
CA LYS A 131 -12.98 -20.31 24.85
C LYS A 131 -14.02 -21.42 24.75
N VAL A 132 -14.95 -21.31 23.82
CA VAL A 132 -16.07 -22.25 23.65
C VAL A 132 -15.60 -23.57 23.04
N ILE A 133 -14.48 -23.57 22.31
CA ILE A 133 -13.95 -24.74 21.61
C ILE A 133 -12.69 -25.33 22.25
N ILE A 134 -12.32 -24.88 23.45
CA ILE A 134 -11.24 -25.53 24.22
C ILE A 134 -11.59 -27.01 24.43
N GLY A 135 -10.64 -27.88 24.11
CA GLY A 135 -10.78 -29.33 24.14
C GLY A 135 -11.27 -29.95 22.83
N THR A 136 -11.49 -29.17 21.77
CA THR A 136 -11.82 -29.68 20.43
C THR A 136 -10.81 -29.21 19.38
N ASN A 137 -10.84 -29.83 18.19
CA ASN A 137 -10.06 -29.42 17.02
C ASN A 137 -10.93 -29.15 15.78
N ASP A 138 -12.24 -28.92 15.96
CA ASP A 138 -13.20 -28.82 14.84
C ASP A 138 -12.83 -27.70 13.84
N ARG A 139 -12.22 -26.63 14.33
CA ARG A 139 -11.80 -25.46 13.55
C ARG A 139 -10.28 -25.31 13.39
N THR A 140 -9.52 -26.09 14.14
CA THR A 140 -8.08 -25.93 14.27
C THR A 140 -7.30 -27.11 13.73
N ASN A 141 -7.96 -28.23 13.38
CA ASN A 141 -7.27 -29.42 12.88
C ASN A 141 -6.54 -29.17 11.54
N PRO A 142 -5.50 -29.96 11.20
CA PRO A 142 -4.63 -29.70 10.04
C PRO A 142 -5.31 -29.77 8.67
N SER A 143 -6.56 -30.24 8.58
CA SER A 143 -7.30 -30.24 7.31
C SER A 143 -8.02 -28.91 7.03
N THR A 144 -8.23 -28.09 8.06
CA THR A 144 -8.85 -26.76 7.93
C THR A 144 -7.86 -25.73 7.39
N PRO A 145 -8.32 -24.64 6.75
CA PRO A 145 -7.43 -23.57 6.29
C PRO A 145 -6.52 -23.03 7.41
N LEU A 146 -7.10 -22.75 8.58
CA LEU A 146 -6.37 -22.24 9.74
C LEU A 146 -5.40 -23.29 10.32
N GLY A 147 -5.82 -24.55 10.46
CA GLY A 147 -4.96 -25.60 10.97
C GLY A 147 -3.74 -25.91 10.08
N LYS A 148 -3.85 -25.73 8.75
CA LYS A 148 -2.71 -25.85 7.83
C LYS A 148 -1.61 -24.83 8.13
N LEU A 149 -1.96 -23.62 8.56
CA LEU A 149 -0.99 -22.59 8.93
C LEU A 149 -0.27 -22.99 10.22
N TRP A 150 -1.01 -23.40 11.25
CA TRP A 150 -0.41 -23.90 12.50
C TRP A 150 0.41 -25.17 12.32
N ALA A 151 0.12 -25.99 11.32
CA ALA A 151 0.88 -27.21 11.05
C ALA A 151 2.32 -26.92 10.58
N GLN A 152 2.62 -25.68 10.20
CA GLN A 152 3.95 -25.22 9.80
C GLN A 152 4.79 -24.71 10.97
N ALA A 153 4.27 -24.72 12.21
CA ALA A 153 5.01 -24.27 13.39
C ALA A 153 6.31 -25.06 13.58
N THR A 154 7.41 -24.35 13.80
CA THR A 154 8.74 -24.92 14.06
C THR A 154 9.26 -24.45 15.42
N PRO A 155 10.31 -25.08 15.98
CA PRO A 155 10.97 -24.57 17.19
C PRO A 155 11.55 -23.16 17.03
N GLU A 156 11.97 -22.78 15.84
CA GLU A 156 12.46 -21.42 15.52
C GLU A 156 11.32 -20.40 15.37
N GLY A 157 10.11 -20.90 15.11
CA GLY A 157 8.90 -20.14 14.89
C GLY A 157 8.55 -19.96 13.42
N PHE A 158 7.25 -19.96 13.13
CA PHE A 158 6.67 -19.72 11.82
C PHE A 158 5.73 -18.52 11.87
N TRP A 159 5.95 -17.55 10.98
CA TRP A 159 5.12 -16.36 10.85
C TRP A 159 4.08 -16.53 9.74
N PHE A 160 2.87 -16.06 9.98
CA PHE A 160 1.79 -16.00 8.98
C PHE A 160 0.76 -14.93 9.34
N GLU A 161 -0.09 -14.60 8.37
CA GLU A 161 -1.13 -13.57 8.53
C GLU A 161 -2.53 -14.19 8.52
N LEU A 162 -3.45 -13.55 9.24
CA LEU A 162 -4.86 -13.90 9.31
C LEU A 162 -5.70 -12.64 9.31
N GLU A 163 -6.83 -12.67 8.62
CA GLU A 163 -7.89 -11.70 8.86
C GLU A 163 -8.68 -12.09 10.11
N SER A 164 -8.90 -11.11 10.99
CA SER A 164 -9.78 -11.22 12.14
C SER A 164 -10.89 -10.18 12.07
N TYR A 165 -11.86 -10.26 12.97
CA TYR A 165 -12.93 -9.27 13.09
C TYR A 165 -12.81 -8.56 14.42
N ASP A 166 -12.73 -7.24 14.37
CA ASP A 166 -12.89 -6.39 15.53
C ASP A 166 -14.26 -6.66 16.18
N GLN A 167 -14.27 -6.97 17.47
CA GLN A 167 -15.51 -7.38 18.14
C GLN A 167 -16.44 -6.20 18.44
N GLU A 168 -15.93 -4.96 18.41
CA GLU A 168 -16.69 -3.75 18.74
C GLU A 168 -17.28 -3.08 17.48
N THR A 169 -16.48 -2.99 16.41
CA THR A 169 -16.82 -2.34 15.15
C THR A 169 -17.31 -3.32 14.08
N GLY A 170 -16.91 -4.59 14.16
CA GLY A 170 -17.18 -5.61 13.15
C GLY A 170 -16.30 -5.51 11.90
N GLU A 171 -15.33 -4.60 11.89
CA GLU A 171 -14.39 -4.42 10.78
C GLU A 171 -13.36 -5.56 10.71
N GLN A 172 -12.89 -5.86 9.50
CA GLN A 172 -11.80 -6.79 9.31
C GLN A 172 -10.47 -6.14 9.71
N ILE A 173 -9.70 -6.83 10.55
CA ILE A 173 -8.39 -6.37 11.01
C ILE A 173 -7.34 -7.42 10.66
N PRO A 174 -6.27 -7.06 9.91
CA PRO A 174 -5.17 -7.96 9.66
C PRO A 174 -4.40 -8.25 10.95
N ARG A 175 -4.06 -9.52 11.17
CA ARG A 175 -3.28 -9.96 12.32
C ARG A 175 -2.09 -10.77 11.86
N ARG A 176 -0.92 -10.47 12.43
CA ARG A 176 0.31 -11.21 12.23
C ARG A 176 0.50 -12.19 13.38
N ASN A 177 0.80 -13.44 13.04
CA ASN A 177 0.82 -14.57 13.97
C ASN A 177 2.18 -15.23 13.96
N LEU A 178 2.76 -15.46 15.14
CA LEU A 178 3.93 -16.33 15.33
C LEU A 178 3.48 -17.61 15.98
N SER A 179 3.89 -18.75 15.42
CA SER A 179 3.69 -20.07 16.02
C SER A 179 5.00 -20.79 16.26
N VAL A 180 5.25 -21.15 17.52
CA VAL A 180 6.44 -21.88 17.97
C VAL A 180 6.04 -23.26 18.45
N LEU A 181 6.69 -24.29 17.89
CA LEU A 181 6.53 -25.67 18.33
C LEU A 181 7.50 -25.95 19.48
N HIS A 182 6.96 -26.32 20.64
CA HIS A 182 7.77 -26.62 21.83
C HIS A 182 7.15 -27.75 22.64
N ASN A 183 7.92 -28.82 22.88
CA ASN A 183 7.55 -29.96 23.72
C ASN A 183 6.15 -30.56 23.44
N GLY A 184 5.81 -30.72 22.16
CA GLY A 184 4.53 -31.30 21.74
C GLY A 184 3.34 -30.35 21.83
N LEU A 185 3.59 -29.05 21.98
CA LEU A 185 2.61 -27.98 21.96
C LEU A 185 2.98 -26.94 20.91
N ILE A 186 1.96 -26.35 20.29
CA ILE A 186 2.11 -25.17 19.44
C ILE A 186 1.68 -23.97 20.27
N PHE A 187 2.62 -23.05 20.53
CA PHE A 187 2.37 -21.75 21.13
C PHE A 187 2.19 -20.73 20.01
N SER A 188 0.98 -20.25 19.82
CA SER A 188 0.66 -19.26 18.79
C SER A 188 0.18 -17.97 19.42
N ALA A 189 0.84 -16.86 19.12
CA ALA A 189 0.39 -15.53 19.53
C ALA A 189 0.21 -14.63 18.31
N SER A 190 -0.74 -13.70 18.42
CA SER A 190 -1.05 -12.76 17.34
C SER A 190 -1.09 -11.32 17.85
N HIS A 191 -0.70 -10.36 17.02
CA HIS A 191 -0.97 -8.93 17.20
C HIS A 191 -1.69 -8.39 15.95
N VAL A 192 -2.48 -7.34 16.14
CA VAL A 192 -3.05 -6.50 15.10
C VAL A 192 -1.89 -5.83 14.40
N VAL A 193 -1.86 -5.92 13.08
CA VAL A 193 -1.02 -5.04 12.29
C VAL A 193 -1.72 -3.69 12.28
N LEU A 194 -1.35 -2.80 13.22
CA LEU A 194 -1.87 -1.45 13.24
C LEU A 194 -1.41 -0.74 11.95
N ILE A 195 -2.25 0.11 11.37
CA ILE A 195 -1.90 0.89 10.17
C ILE A 195 -0.60 1.70 10.41
N GLU A 196 -0.35 2.13 11.65
CA GLU A 196 0.88 2.81 12.06
C GLU A 196 2.15 1.93 11.98
N ASN A 197 2.02 0.60 12.06
CA ASN A 197 3.13 -0.35 11.90
C ASN A 197 3.37 -0.79 10.45
N LEU A 198 2.44 -0.48 9.53
CA LEU A 198 2.64 -0.74 8.10
C LEU A 198 3.78 0.11 7.52
N ALA A 199 3.98 1.32 8.06
CA ALA A 199 5.07 2.20 7.67
C ALA A 199 6.43 1.54 7.98
N ASP A 200 6.61 1.08 9.21
CA ASP A 200 7.83 0.42 9.66
C ASP A 200 8.08 -0.89 8.90
N PHE A 201 7.04 -1.71 8.71
CA PHE A 201 7.15 -2.93 7.92
C PHE A 201 7.56 -2.64 6.48
N THR A 202 6.96 -1.63 5.86
CA THR A 202 7.30 -1.23 4.48
C THR A 202 8.76 -0.81 4.39
N GLN A 203 9.23 0.01 5.34
CA GLN A 203 10.62 0.44 5.39
C GLN A 203 11.57 -0.74 5.61
N ALA A 204 11.23 -1.67 6.51
CA ALA A 204 12.01 -2.88 6.76
C ALA A 204 12.06 -3.80 5.52
N TYR A 205 10.96 -3.93 4.79
CA TYR A 205 10.90 -4.70 3.55
C TYR A 205 11.80 -4.10 2.46
N VAL A 206 11.79 -2.76 2.30
CA VAL A 206 12.71 -2.04 1.41
C VAL A 206 14.16 -2.19 1.88
N GLN A 207 14.42 -2.10 3.17
CA GLN A 207 15.77 -2.26 3.72
C GLN A 207 16.31 -3.68 3.50
N LYS A 208 15.49 -4.71 3.67
CA LYS A 208 15.83 -6.11 3.35
C LYS A 208 16.25 -6.29 1.88
N ALA A 209 15.62 -5.54 0.97
CA ALA A 209 16.00 -5.56 -0.44
C ALA A 209 17.36 -4.89 -0.69
N ILE A 210 17.63 -3.78 -0.01
CA ILE A 210 18.93 -3.10 -0.04
C ILE A 210 20.02 -4.02 0.54
N ASP A 211 19.78 -4.66 1.68
CA ASP A 211 20.74 -5.58 2.31
C ASP A 211 21.07 -6.78 1.40
N ARG A 212 20.05 -7.30 0.69
CA ARG A 212 20.24 -8.31 -0.35
C ARG A 212 21.11 -7.78 -1.49
N TYR A 213 20.85 -6.58 -1.98
CA TYR A 213 21.65 -5.95 -3.02
C TYR A 213 23.12 -5.79 -2.59
N GLU A 214 23.37 -5.32 -1.36
CA GLU A 214 24.72 -5.16 -0.82
C GLU A 214 25.45 -6.51 -0.66
N THR A 215 24.73 -7.58 -0.34
CA THR A 215 25.30 -8.90 -0.05
C THR A 215 25.47 -9.77 -1.30
N GLU A 216 24.46 -9.77 -2.17
CA GLU A 216 24.31 -10.71 -3.29
C GLU A 216 24.52 -10.04 -4.66
N GLY A 217 24.46 -8.71 -4.73
CA GLY A 217 24.62 -7.91 -5.94
C GLY A 217 23.30 -7.65 -6.68
N LEU A 218 23.40 -6.80 -7.72
CA LEU A 218 22.24 -6.32 -8.50
C LEU A 218 21.51 -7.45 -9.22
N GLU A 219 22.21 -8.29 -9.98
CA GLU A 219 21.57 -9.34 -10.78
C GLU A 219 20.77 -10.33 -9.93
N ALA A 220 21.32 -10.77 -8.79
CA ALA A 220 20.63 -11.67 -7.87
C ALA A 220 19.41 -11.00 -7.22
N THR A 221 19.51 -9.70 -6.94
CA THR A 221 18.40 -8.91 -6.40
C THR A 221 17.26 -8.77 -7.41
N ILE A 222 17.59 -8.47 -8.67
CA ILE A 222 16.61 -8.41 -9.76
C ILE A 222 15.94 -9.78 -9.92
N GLU A 223 16.70 -10.87 -10.00
CA GLU A 223 16.15 -12.22 -10.18
C GLU A 223 15.14 -12.59 -9.08
N TYR A 224 15.44 -12.27 -7.82
CA TYR A 224 14.53 -12.53 -6.71
C TYR A 224 13.29 -11.62 -6.75
N TYR A 225 13.47 -10.31 -6.87
CA TYR A 225 12.35 -9.35 -6.80
C TYR A 225 11.55 -9.22 -8.10
N ASP A 226 11.97 -9.87 -9.18
CA ASP A 226 11.18 -10.06 -10.40
C ASP A 226 10.36 -11.36 -10.38
N SER A 227 10.41 -12.10 -9.28
CA SER A 227 9.65 -13.32 -9.04
C SER A 227 8.46 -13.09 -8.09
N PHE A 228 7.35 -13.78 -8.33
CA PHE A 228 6.21 -13.81 -7.43
C PHE A 228 6.57 -14.41 -6.05
N GLU A 229 7.64 -15.21 -5.94
CA GLU A 229 8.15 -15.73 -4.67
C GLU A 229 8.67 -14.64 -3.73
N SER A 230 8.96 -13.44 -4.24
CA SER A 230 9.33 -12.29 -3.41
C SER A 230 8.14 -11.61 -2.75
N VAL A 231 6.94 -11.81 -3.27
CA VAL A 231 5.72 -11.16 -2.79
C VAL A 231 5.33 -11.72 -1.42
N ASP A 232 5.08 -10.84 -0.46
CA ASP A 232 4.68 -11.17 0.91
C ASP A 232 3.36 -10.45 1.23
N GLY A 233 2.23 -11.15 1.06
CA GLY A 233 0.90 -10.53 1.10
C GLY A 233 0.79 -9.40 0.08
N GLN A 234 0.44 -8.21 0.55
CA GLN A 234 0.40 -6.97 -0.25
C GLN A 234 1.78 -6.36 -0.57
N PHE A 235 2.85 -6.81 0.09
CA PHE A 235 4.17 -6.21 -0.04
C PHE A 235 4.95 -6.82 -1.20
N TYR A 236 5.40 -5.95 -2.10
CA TYR A 236 6.27 -6.31 -3.21
C TYR A 236 7.22 -5.17 -3.52
N LEU A 237 8.45 -5.52 -3.88
CA LEU A 237 9.43 -4.53 -4.31
C LEU A 237 9.25 -4.22 -5.80
N PHE A 238 9.47 -2.97 -6.19
CA PHE A 238 9.87 -2.63 -7.54
C PHE A 238 11.20 -1.88 -7.52
N LEU A 239 12.06 -2.22 -8.46
CA LEU A 239 13.43 -1.74 -8.56
C LEU A 239 13.59 -0.92 -9.83
N ILE A 240 14.25 0.22 -9.74
CA ILE A 240 14.44 1.18 -10.84
C ILE A 240 15.93 1.56 -10.92
N ASP A 241 16.48 1.63 -12.12
CA ASP A 241 17.88 1.96 -12.38
C ASP A 241 18.21 3.46 -12.27
N GLU A 242 19.48 3.84 -12.46
CA GLU A 242 19.90 5.24 -12.41
C GLU A 242 19.33 6.14 -13.52
N ASN A 243 18.74 5.54 -14.57
CA ASN A 243 18.10 6.24 -15.68
C ASN A 243 16.58 6.28 -15.53
N ASP A 244 16.07 5.94 -14.34
CA ASP A 244 14.66 5.90 -14.01
C ASP A 244 13.90 4.79 -14.81
N ILE A 245 14.60 3.71 -15.20
CA ILE A 245 14.01 2.55 -15.89
C ILE A 245 13.73 1.41 -14.91
N TYR A 246 12.52 0.83 -14.96
CA TYR A 246 12.19 -0.35 -14.16
C TYR A 246 13.09 -1.55 -14.50
N LEU A 247 13.73 -2.11 -13.48
CA LEU A 247 14.53 -3.33 -13.52
C LEU A 247 13.73 -4.57 -13.08
N ALA A 248 12.89 -4.43 -12.06
CA ALA A 248 12.10 -5.52 -11.50
C ALA A 248 10.73 -5.03 -11.04
N HIS A 249 9.69 -5.83 -11.32
CA HIS A 249 8.36 -5.63 -10.75
C HIS A 249 7.58 -6.96 -10.80
N PRO A 250 7.34 -7.64 -9.66
CA PRO A 250 6.85 -9.02 -9.67
C PRO A 250 5.34 -9.12 -9.99
N ILE A 251 4.57 -8.08 -9.66
CA ILE A 251 3.12 -8.01 -9.97
C ILE A 251 2.87 -7.48 -11.39
N PHE A 252 3.62 -6.48 -11.84
CA PHE A 252 3.46 -5.84 -13.15
C PHE A 252 4.74 -5.97 -13.98
N PRO A 253 5.12 -7.18 -14.41
CA PRO A 253 6.36 -7.43 -15.15
C PRO A 253 6.44 -6.65 -16.47
N ARG A 254 5.31 -6.19 -17.01
CA ARG A 254 5.23 -5.31 -18.19
C ARG A 254 5.85 -3.92 -17.99
N LEU A 255 6.03 -3.48 -16.74
CA LEU A 255 6.68 -2.19 -16.44
C LEU A 255 8.19 -2.27 -16.65
N LYS A 256 8.80 -3.46 -16.66
CA LYS A 256 10.24 -3.60 -16.90
C LYS A 256 10.65 -2.99 -18.24
N GLY A 257 11.72 -2.21 -18.20
CA GLY A 257 12.25 -1.51 -19.36
C GLY A 257 11.50 -0.22 -19.74
N THR A 258 10.46 0.18 -18.98
CA THR A 258 9.80 1.48 -19.16
C THR A 258 10.34 2.51 -18.17
N ASP A 259 10.24 3.81 -18.51
CA ASP A 259 10.61 4.91 -17.60
C ASP A 259 9.51 5.09 -16.54
N ILE A 260 9.90 5.12 -15.25
CA ILE A 260 8.97 5.34 -14.13
C ILE A 260 8.23 6.67 -14.29
N LYS A 261 8.82 7.71 -14.89
CA LYS A 261 8.21 9.04 -15.04
C LYS A 261 7.02 9.05 -15.99
N ASP A 262 6.87 8.03 -16.82
CA ASP A 262 5.72 7.84 -17.70
C ASP A 262 4.53 7.20 -16.95
N VAL A 263 4.73 6.75 -15.71
CA VAL A 263 3.67 6.19 -14.86
C VAL A 263 2.86 7.31 -14.24
N VAL A 264 1.59 7.36 -14.65
CA VAL A 264 0.57 8.27 -14.15
C VAL A 264 -0.50 7.42 -13.45
N GLY A 265 -1.05 7.89 -12.34
CA GLY A 265 -2.13 7.23 -11.63
C GLY A 265 -3.49 7.44 -12.32
N PRO A 266 -4.52 6.69 -11.92
CA PRO A 266 -5.86 6.74 -12.51
C PRO A 266 -6.52 8.13 -12.42
N ASN A 267 -6.16 8.94 -11.42
CA ASN A 267 -6.63 10.32 -11.27
C ASN A 267 -5.76 11.37 -12.00
N GLY A 268 -4.85 10.94 -12.88
CA GLY A 268 -3.90 11.83 -13.55
C GLY A 268 -2.72 12.29 -12.69
N TYR A 269 -2.59 11.77 -11.46
CA TYR A 269 -1.45 12.07 -10.59
C TYR A 269 -0.16 11.50 -11.17
N GLU A 270 0.85 12.33 -11.39
CA GLU A 270 2.14 11.92 -11.98
C GLU A 270 3.03 11.19 -10.95
N LEU A 271 2.51 10.11 -10.34
CA LEU A 271 3.15 9.37 -9.24
C LEU A 271 4.58 8.95 -9.57
N GLY A 272 4.84 8.58 -10.83
CA GLY A 272 6.16 8.18 -11.28
C GLY A 272 7.21 9.28 -11.15
N LYS A 273 6.82 10.54 -11.37
CA LYS A 273 7.70 11.69 -11.18
C LYS A 273 7.95 11.99 -9.70
N GLU A 274 7.02 11.67 -8.83
CA GLU A 274 7.20 11.81 -7.37
C GLU A 274 8.09 10.69 -6.81
N ILE A 275 7.96 9.46 -7.32
CA ILE A 275 8.86 8.34 -7.01
C ILE A 275 10.29 8.63 -7.49
N ALA A 276 10.47 9.17 -8.71
CA ALA A 276 11.78 9.49 -9.27
C ALA A 276 12.59 10.51 -8.43
N LYS A 277 11.92 11.30 -7.57
CA LYS A 277 12.58 12.23 -6.62
C LYS A 277 13.25 11.54 -5.44
N ALA A 278 13.27 10.20 -5.38
CA ALA A 278 13.83 9.42 -4.27
C ALA A 278 15.24 9.89 -3.87
N THR A 279 15.44 9.99 -2.56
CA THR A 279 16.69 10.39 -1.92
C THR A 279 17.28 9.23 -1.10
N GLU A 280 18.52 9.36 -0.65
CA GLU A 280 19.16 8.35 0.23
C GLU A 280 18.49 8.24 1.60
N ASP A 281 17.90 9.34 2.09
CA ASP A 281 17.10 9.34 3.32
C ASP A 281 15.73 8.68 3.13
N GLY A 282 15.29 8.55 1.88
CA GLY A 282 13.98 8.06 1.48
C GLY A 282 12.83 9.04 1.75
N HIS A 283 11.68 8.78 1.14
CA HIS A 283 10.44 9.52 1.41
C HIS A 283 9.20 8.68 1.09
N TRP A 284 8.04 9.13 1.56
CA TRP A 284 6.74 8.49 1.30
C TRP A 284 6.05 9.11 0.09
N VAL A 285 5.41 8.27 -0.72
CA VAL A 285 4.55 8.68 -1.83
C VAL A 285 3.22 7.93 -1.74
N GLU A 286 2.12 8.67 -1.74
CA GLU A 286 0.76 8.14 -1.68
C GLU A 286 0.08 8.24 -3.04
N TYR A 287 -0.51 7.16 -3.52
CA TYR A 287 -1.18 7.11 -4.81
C TYR A 287 -2.16 5.95 -4.88
N LEU A 288 -3.14 6.04 -5.79
CA LEU A 288 -4.01 4.91 -6.12
C LEU A 288 -3.25 3.91 -6.99
N TRP A 289 -3.31 2.64 -6.61
CA TRP A 289 -2.67 1.57 -7.35
C TRP A 289 -3.43 0.25 -7.17
N PRO A 290 -3.38 -0.69 -8.12
CA PRO A 290 -3.99 -1.99 -7.91
C PRO A 290 -3.29 -2.78 -6.80
N ASN A 291 -4.06 -3.27 -5.83
CA ASN A 291 -3.66 -4.17 -4.75
C ASN A 291 -3.65 -5.61 -5.28
N PRO A 292 -2.52 -6.34 -5.18
CA PRO A 292 -2.42 -7.72 -5.67
C PRO A 292 -3.26 -8.73 -4.88
N GLU A 293 -3.66 -8.43 -3.65
CA GLU A 293 -4.48 -9.33 -2.81
C GLU A 293 -5.97 -9.17 -3.13
N SER A 294 -6.47 -7.95 -3.10
CA SER A 294 -7.89 -7.68 -3.35
C SER A 294 -8.22 -7.59 -4.85
N LEU A 295 -7.21 -7.41 -5.70
CA LEU A 295 -7.34 -7.13 -7.13
C LEU A 295 -8.11 -5.84 -7.45
N ARG A 296 -8.14 -4.89 -6.50
CA ARG A 296 -8.81 -3.58 -6.61
C ARG A 296 -7.80 -2.44 -6.57
N GLU A 297 -8.14 -1.27 -7.10
CA GLU A 297 -7.36 -0.07 -6.87
C GLU A 297 -7.66 0.47 -5.48
N GLU A 298 -6.60 0.66 -4.72
CA GLU A 298 -6.66 1.10 -3.34
C GLU A 298 -5.57 2.16 -3.11
N ASN A 299 -5.70 2.94 -2.03
CA ASN A 299 -4.67 3.88 -1.64
C ASN A 299 -3.42 3.14 -1.20
N LYS A 300 -2.34 3.32 -1.95
CA LYS A 300 -1.03 2.75 -1.67
C LYS A 300 -0.09 3.84 -1.13
N THR A 301 0.48 3.58 0.03
CA THR A 301 1.53 4.40 0.66
C THR A 301 2.86 3.68 0.48
N THR A 302 3.72 4.25 -0.36
CA THR A 302 4.98 3.63 -0.78
C THR A 302 6.17 4.35 -0.18
N TRP A 303 7.06 3.60 0.46
CA TRP A 303 8.38 4.08 0.85
C TRP A 303 9.31 3.95 -0.35
N VAL A 304 9.93 5.06 -0.75
CA VAL A 304 10.90 5.10 -1.85
C VAL A 304 12.24 5.55 -1.32
N LYS A 305 13.29 4.77 -1.58
CA LYS A 305 14.64 5.06 -1.10
C LYS A 305 15.65 4.85 -2.22
N ARG A 306 16.51 5.84 -2.45
CA ARG A 306 17.61 5.73 -3.40
C ARG A 306 18.82 5.13 -2.69
N HIS A 307 19.49 4.18 -3.33
CA HIS A 307 20.72 3.56 -2.81
C HIS A 307 21.60 3.12 -3.99
N ASP A 308 22.87 3.54 -3.99
CA ASP A 308 23.83 3.38 -5.10
C ASP A 308 23.27 3.74 -6.48
N GLY A 309 22.52 4.85 -6.56
CA GLY A 309 21.88 5.32 -7.79
C GLY A 309 20.56 4.63 -8.14
N LEU A 310 20.29 3.44 -7.60
CA LEU A 310 19.04 2.69 -7.81
C LEU A 310 17.92 3.18 -6.88
N ILE A 311 16.66 3.03 -7.29
CA ILE A 311 15.51 3.28 -6.40
C ILE A 311 14.89 1.94 -5.99
N PHE A 312 14.81 1.73 -4.68
CA PHE A 312 14.13 0.61 -4.04
C PHE A 312 12.80 1.11 -3.47
N ALA A 313 11.71 0.46 -3.83
CA ALA A 313 10.38 0.90 -3.42
C ALA A 313 9.44 -0.28 -3.15
N SER A 314 8.68 -0.16 -2.06
CA SER A 314 7.57 -1.04 -1.70
C SER A 314 6.55 -0.21 -0.93
N GLY A 315 5.31 -0.70 -0.82
CA GLY A 315 4.25 0.03 -0.14
C GLY A 315 3.19 -0.88 0.43
N HIS A 316 2.40 -0.31 1.32
CA HIS A 316 1.20 -0.91 1.89
C HIS A 316 -0.04 -0.19 1.35
N TYR A 317 -1.16 -0.89 1.40
CA TYR A 317 -2.47 -0.44 1.01
C TYR A 317 -3.30 -0.17 2.26
N SER A 318 -4.15 0.84 2.18
CA SER A 318 -5.10 1.20 3.23
C SER A 318 -6.51 1.18 2.68
N ALA A 319 -7.46 0.73 3.51
CA ALA A 319 -8.86 0.56 3.14
C ALA A 319 -9.65 1.89 3.08
N ASP A 320 -9.00 3.06 3.23
CA ASP A 320 -9.69 4.35 3.28
C ASP A 320 -10.32 4.70 1.91
N PRO A 321 -11.67 4.72 1.81
CA PRO A 321 -12.37 4.54 0.55
C PRO A 321 -12.87 5.86 -0.02
N THR A 322 -12.19 6.35 -1.05
CA THR A 322 -13.00 6.62 -2.25
C THR A 322 -12.99 5.32 -3.04
N GLU A 323 -13.95 4.43 -2.75
CA GLU A 323 -14.16 3.25 -3.59
C GLU A 323 -14.34 3.74 -5.03
N PRO A 324 -13.52 3.28 -5.97
CA PRO A 324 -13.68 3.65 -7.37
C PRO A 324 -15.09 3.31 -7.86
N GLU A 325 -15.63 4.07 -8.80
CA GLU A 325 -17.02 3.92 -9.28
C GLU A 325 -17.33 2.49 -9.80
N TRP A 326 -16.31 1.79 -10.32
CA TRP A 326 -16.42 0.40 -10.78
C TRP A 326 -16.54 -0.64 -9.66
N HIS A 327 -16.24 -0.27 -8.41
CA HIS A 327 -16.30 -1.20 -7.30
C HIS A 327 -17.76 -1.52 -6.96
N GLY A 328 -18.17 -2.78 -7.17
CA GLY A 328 -19.56 -3.22 -7.01
C GLY A 328 -20.51 -2.75 -8.13
N ALA A 329 -19.98 -2.14 -9.19
CA ALA A 329 -20.77 -1.81 -10.37
C ALA A 329 -21.24 -3.08 -11.09
N ASP A 330 -22.37 -2.98 -11.78
CA ASP A 330 -22.76 -4.02 -12.73
C ASP A 330 -21.70 -4.08 -13.85
N PRO A 331 -21.10 -5.25 -14.13
CA PRO A 331 -19.96 -5.31 -15.02
C PRO A 331 -20.31 -5.00 -16.48
N GLU A 332 -21.54 -5.29 -16.92
CA GLU A 332 -21.96 -4.94 -18.27
C GLU A 332 -22.15 -3.42 -18.40
N GLU A 333 -22.86 -2.81 -17.44
CA GLU A 333 -23.08 -1.36 -17.41
C GLU A 333 -21.76 -0.59 -17.33
N TYR A 334 -20.82 -1.04 -16.49
CA TYR A 334 -19.53 -0.38 -16.35
C TYR A 334 -18.66 -0.52 -17.60
N THR A 335 -18.72 -1.67 -18.28
CA THR A 335 -18.00 -1.87 -19.55
C THR A 335 -18.46 -0.88 -20.61
N ILE A 336 -19.78 -0.69 -20.74
CA ILE A 336 -20.35 0.30 -21.67
C ILE A 336 -19.84 1.69 -21.33
N LYS A 337 -19.98 2.10 -20.06
CA LYS A 337 -19.50 3.40 -19.57
C LYS A 337 -18.02 3.63 -19.89
N TYR A 338 -17.16 2.65 -19.62
CA TYR A 338 -15.72 2.77 -19.84
C TYR A 338 -15.38 2.96 -21.33
N VAL A 339 -16.08 2.26 -22.23
CA VAL A 339 -15.92 2.44 -23.69
C VAL A 339 -16.44 3.81 -24.13
N GLU A 340 -17.58 4.25 -23.61
CA GLU A 340 -18.15 5.58 -23.90
C GLU A 340 -17.23 6.72 -23.42
N ASP A 341 -16.62 6.59 -22.24
CA ASP A 341 -15.65 7.56 -21.71
C ASP A 341 -14.39 7.64 -22.59
N ALA A 342 -13.94 6.50 -23.14
CA ALA A 342 -12.83 6.46 -24.08
C ALA A 342 -13.13 7.19 -25.40
N ILE A 343 -14.34 6.99 -25.92
CA ILE A 343 -14.84 7.69 -27.11
C ILE A 343 -14.96 9.20 -26.81
N ALA A 344 -15.57 9.58 -25.68
CA ALA A 344 -15.69 10.98 -25.28
C ALA A 344 -14.32 11.67 -25.13
N ARG A 345 -13.33 10.97 -24.57
CA ARG A 345 -11.94 11.45 -24.51
C ARG A 345 -11.36 11.67 -25.90
N TYR A 346 -11.58 10.72 -26.82
CA TYR A 346 -11.16 10.86 -28.21
C TYR A 346 -11.83 12.08 -28.88
N GLU A 347 -13.12 12.28 -28.70
CA GLU A 347 -13.85 13.43 -29.25
C GLU A 347 -13.35 14.76 -28.67
N GLU A 348 -13.01 14.81 -27.37
CA GLU A 348 -12.58 16.03 -26.70
C GLU A 348 -11.12 16.39 -26.98
N TYR A 349 -10.21 15.42 -26.92
CA TYR A 349 -8.76 15.65 -26.93
C TYR A 349 -8.08 15.17 -28.23
N GLY A 350 -8.76 14.38 -29.06
CA GLY A 350 -8.23 13.79 -30.28
C GLY A 350 -7.36 12.55 -30.04
N LEU A 351 -6.90 11.95 -31.14
CA LEU A 351 -6.23 10.64 -31.13
C LEU A 351 -4.96 10.61 -30.25
N GLN A 352 -4.03 11.55 -30.42
CA GLN A 352 -2.71 11.45 -29.78
C GLN A 352 -2.76 11.49 -28.24
N PRO A 353 -3.52 12.41 -27.59
CA PRO A 353 -3.72 12.36 -26.14
C PRO A 353 -4.44 11.09 -25.65
N THR A 354 -5.37 10.55 -26.44
CA THR A 354 -6.06 9.29 -26.14
C THR A 354 -5.09 8.11 -26.18
N LEU A 355 -4.25 8.01 -27.23
CA LEU A 355 -3.21 6.99 -27.33
C LEU A 355 -2.23 7.04 -26.16
N GLY A 356 -1.80 8.25 -25.74
CA GLY A 356 -0.88 8.41 -24.62
C GLY A 356 -1.46 7.92 -23.29
N TYR A 357 -2.74 8.22 -23.04
CA TYR A 357 -3.42 7.78 -21.81
C TYR A 357 -3.72 6.29 -21.80
N TYR A 358 -4.39 5.76 -22.83
CA TYR A 358 -4.85 4.37 -22.86
C TYR A 358 -3.77 3.34 -23.20
N ASN A 359 -2.56 3.77 -23.60
CA ASN A 359 -1.39 2.90 -23.63
C ASN A 359 -0.56 2.96 -22.33
N SER A 360 -1.05 3.66 -21.31
CA SER A 360 -0.47 3.66 -19.97
C SER A 360 -1.25 2.72 -19.06
N ILE A 361 -0.56 2.21 -18.03
CA ILE A 361 -1.21 1.51 -16.93
C ILE A 361 -2.21 2.42 -16.17
N ALA A 362 -2.03 3.73 -16.28
CA ALA A 362 -2.93 4.75 -15.74
C ALA A 362 -4.40 4.57 -16.15
N SER A 363 -4.64 3.98 -17.33
CA SER A 363 -5.99 3.86 -17.84
C SER A 363 -6.76 2.68 -17.26
N TYR A 364 -6.13 1.79 -16.50
CA TYR A 364 -6.83 0.63 -15.95
C TYR A 364 -7.81 1.08 -14.89
N GLU A 365 -8.99 0.47 -14.90
CA GLU A 365 -9.99 0.62 -13.85
C GLU A 365 -10.36 -0.79 -13.41
N GLY A 366 -9.72 -1.28 -12.35
CA GLY A 366 -9.82 -2.69 -11.95
C GLY A 366 -9.41 -3.65 -13.09
N GLN A 367 -10.38 -4.40 -13.61
CA GLN A 367 -10.17 -5.32 -14.74
C GLN A 367 -10.39 -4.68 -16.12
N TRP A 368 -10.97 -3.48 -16.17
CA TRP A 368 -11.28 -2.77 -17.41
C TRP A 368 -10.03 -2.08 -17.94
N TYR A 369 -9.73 -2.34 -19.21
CA TYR A 369 -8.70 -1.66 -19.97
C TYR A 369 -9.15 -1.58 -21.42
N LEU A 370 -8.83 -0.46 -22.06
CA LEU A 370 -9.17 -0.25 -23.46
C LEU A 370 -8.22 -1.03 -24.37
N PHE A 371 -8.75 -1.66 -25.42
CA PHE A 371 -8.01 -1.95 -26.63
C PHE A 371 -8.73 -1.31 -27.81
N ALA A 372 -7.95 -0.84 -28.78
CA ALA A 372 -8.51 -0.15 -29.93
C ALA A 372 -7.68 -0.38 -31.19
N THR A 373 -8.37 -0.34 -32.33
CA THR A 373 -7.76 -0.44 -33.66
C THR A 373 -8.08 0.79 -34.51
N ASP A 374 -7.20 1.12 -35.45
CA ASP A 374 -7.48 2.15 -36.45
C ASP A 374 -8.48 1.70 -37.53
N GLU A 375 -8.70 2.56 -38.52
CA GLU A 375 -9.59 2.34 -39.68
C GLU A 375 -9.18 1.14 -40.58
N ASN A 376 -7.95 0.64 -40.42
CA ASN A 376 -7.45 -0.54 -41.14
C ASN A 376 -7.44 -1.79 -40.24
N ASP A 377 -8.06 -1.69 -39.06
CA ASP A 377 -8.12 -2.72 -38.03
C ASP A 377 -6.75 -3.06 -37.43
N VAL A 378 -5.80 -2.12 -37.47
CA VAL A 378 -4.49 -2.28 -36.84
C VAL A 378 -4.55 -1.80 -35.39
N TYR A 379 -4.07 -2.61 -34.44
CA TYR A 379 -4.02 -2.21 -33.03
C TYR A 379 -3.22 -0.92 -32.83
N ILE A 380 -3.85 0.06 -32.19
CA ILE A 380 -3.24 1.34 -31.79
C ILE A 380 -3.24 1.52 -30.27
N ILE A 381 -4.14 0.83 -29.56
CA ILE A 381 -4.21 0.79 -28.10
C ILE A 381 -4.27 -0.66 -27.65
N HIS A 382 -3.33 -1.06 -26.80
CA HIS A 382 -3.43 -2.32 -26.06
C HIS A 382 -2.45 -2.31 -24.86
N PRO A 383 -2.84 -1.79 -23.69
CA PRO A 383 -1.89 -1.56 -22.61
C PRO A 383 -1.49 -2.86 -21.89
N LEU A 384 -2.31 -3.92 -21.96
CA LEU A 384 -1.96 -5.22 -21.37
C LEU A 384 -0.90 -5.99 -22.17
N LEU A 385 -0.96 -5.92 -23.50
CA LEU A 385 -0.13 -6.64 -24.46
C LEU A 385 0.38 -5.63 -25.50
N PRO A 386 1.29 -4.71 -25.11
CA PRO A 386 1.76 -3.62 -25.97
C PRO A 386 2.42 -4.09 -27.27
N GLN A 387 2.89 -5.35 -27.30
CA GLN A 387 3.43 -6.02 -28.49
C GLN A 387 2.39 -6.27 -29.59
N LEU A 388 1.09 -6.22 -29.30
CA LEU A 388 0.04 -6.36 -30.31
C LEU A 388 -0.11 -5.10 -31.17
N ARG A 389 0.32 -3.93 -30.68
CA ARG A 389 0.24 -2.67 -31.42
C ARG A 389 1.00 -2.75 -32.75
N GLY A 390 0.35 -2.31 -33.82
CA GLY A 390 0.86 -2.43 -35.19
C GLY A 390 0.52 -3.76 -35.89
N THR A 391 -0.18 -4.68 -35.22
CA THR A 391 -0.69 -5.92 -35.82
C THR A 391 -2.14 -5.72 -36.27
N ASP A 392 -2.53 -6.33 -37.40
CA ASP A 392 -3.94 -6.40 -37.83
C ASP A 392 -4.70 -7.32 -36.87
N ILE A 393 -5.80 -6.82 -36.29
CA ILE A 393 -6.59 -7.56 -35.32
C ILE A 393 -7.19 -8.83 -35.94
N LYS A 394 -7.44 -8.89 -37.25
CA LYS A 394 -8.03 -10.06 -37.92
C LYS A 394 -7.16 -11.30 -37.84
N ASP A 395 -5.86 -11.12 -37.61
CA ASP A 395 -4.88 -12.20 -37.43
C ASP A 395 -4.87 -12.76 -35.99
N VAL A 396 -5.66 -12.19 -35.08
CA VAL A 396 -5.68 -12.53 -33.66
C VAL A 396 -6.72 -13.61 -33.39
N VAL A 397 -6.24 -14.69 -32.78
CA VAL A 397 -7.01 -15.87 -32.41
C VAL A 397 -6.76 -16.14 -30.92
N ASP A 398 -7.78 -16.51 -30.16
CA ASP A 398 -7.58 -16.85 -28.75
C ASP A 398 -6.98 -18.25 -28.55
N ALA A 399 -6.69 -18.60 -27.29
CA ALA A 399 -6.11 -19.88 -26.92
C ALA A 399 -6.98 -21.11 -27.25
N SER A 400 -8.28 -20.92 -27.53
CA SER A 400 -9.18 -21.99 -27.98
C SER A 400 -9.19 -22.19 -29.50
N GLY A 401 -8.59 -21.25 -30.26
CA GLY A 401 -8.67 -21.22 -31.71
C GLY A 401 -9.82 -20.36 -32.25
N PHE A 402 -10.52 -19.60 -31.41
CA PHE A 402 -11.60 -18.72 -31.83
C PHE A 402 -11.03 -17.44 -32.46
N GLU A 403 -11.50 -17.13 -33.68
CA GLU A 403 -11.06 -15.98 -34.49
C GLU A 403 -11.65 -14.65 -33.98
N LEU A 404 -11.46 -14.35 -32.69
CA LEU A 404 -12.05 -13.18 -32.01
C LEU A 404 -11.81 -11.87 -32.76
N GLY A 405 -10.64 -11.73 -33.40
CA GLY A 405 -10.28 -10.51 -34.08
C GLY A 405 -11.14 -10.21 -35.30
N GLN A 406 -11.65 -11.25 -35.96
CA GLN A 406 -12.60 -11.11 -37.07
C GLN A 406 -13.97 -10.61 -36.57
N GLU A 407 -14.41 -11.09 -35.40
CA GLU A 407 -15.65 -10.60 -34.78
C GLU A 407 -15.57 -9.12 -34.42
N PHE A 408 -14.44 -8.66 -33.86
CA PHE A 408 -14.23 -7.23 -33.61
C PHE A 408 -14.14 -6.40 -34.90
N ALA A 409 -13.46 -6.91 -35.93
CA ALA A 409 -13.35 -6.21 -37.22
C ALA A 409 -14.72 -6.09 -37.93
N ASN A 410 -15.65 -7.01 -37.70
CA ASN A 410 -17.00 -7.01 -38.26
C ASN A 410 -17.94 -5.97 -37.63
N VAL A 411 -17.55 -5.30 -36.53
CA VAL A 411 -18.33 -4.21 -35.95
C VAL A 411 -18.39 -3.05 -36.94
N GLU A 412 -19.59 -2.82 -37.50
CA GLU A 412 -19.84 -1.75 -38.48
C GLU A 412 -19.72 -0.35 -37.84
N GLU A 413 -19.48 0.66 -38.66
CA GLU A 413 -19.42 2.07 -38.23
C GLU A 413 -20.70 2.51 -37.48
N ASP A 414 -20.52 3.21 -36.35
CA ASP A 414 -21.57 3.58 -35.39
C ASP A 414 -22.33 2.36 -34.80
N GLY A 415 -21.81 1.15 -35.02
CA GLY A 415 -22.31 -0.11 -34.49
C GLY A 415 -21.62 -0.52 -33.21
N SER A 416 -22.22 -1.48 -32.52
CA SER A 416 -21.66 -2.08 -31.31
C SER A 416 -21.93 -3.58 -31.23
N ALA A 417 -21.04 -4.33 -30.56
CA ALA A 417 -21.20 -5.76 -30.35
C ALA A 417 -20.67 -6.20 -28.97
N TRP A 418 -21.27 -7.26 -28.43
CA TRP A 418 -20.73 -8.01 -27.30
C TRP A 418 -20.07 -9.29 -27.82
N ILE A 419 -18.83 -9.52 -27.41
CA ILE A 419 -18.00 -10.63 -27.90
C ILE A 419 -17.38 -11.34 -26.69
N GLU A 420 -17.54 -12.66 -26.62
CA GLU A 420 -16.97 -13.51 -25.57
C GLU A 420 -15.83 -14.36 -26.13
N TYR A 421 -14.70 -14.38 -25.44
CA TYR A 421 -13.48 -15.05 -25.88
C TYR A 421 -12.55 -15.35 -24.71
N LEU A 422 -11.54 -16.20 -24.90
CA LEU A 422 -10.48 -16.37 -23.91
C LEU A 422 -9.43 -15.28 -24.05
N TRP A 423 -9.03 -14.68 -22.95
CA TRP A 423 -7.94 -13.71 -22.95
C TRP A 423 -7.16 -13.74 -21.64
N PRO A 424 -5.86 -13.37 -21.64
CA PRO A 424 -5.10 -13.27 -20.40
C PRO A 424 -5.74 -12.26 -19.45
N HIS A 425 -6.03 -12.68 -18.21
CA HIS A 425 -6.51 -11.79 -17.17
C HIS A 425 -5.40 -10.80 -16.76
N PRO A 426 -5.69 -9.49 -16.56
CA PRO A 426 -4.67 -8.45 -16.40
C PRO A 426 -3.80 -8.58 -15.14
N PHE A 427 -4.25 -9.38 -14.16
CA PHE A 427 -3.54 -9.61 -12.89
C PHE A 427 -2.94 -11.01 -12.76
N THR A 428 -3.61 -12.05 -13.26
CA THR A 428 -3.14 -13.43 -13.10
C THR A 428 -2.37 -13.93 -14.33
N PHE A 429 -2.53 -13.25 -15.47
CA PHE A 429 -1.98 -13.62 -16.78
C PHE A 429 -2.36 -15.02 -17.28
N GLN A 430 -3.33 -15.66 -16.62
CA GLN A 430 -3.93 -16.90 -17.07
C GLN A 430 -5.07 -16.58 -18.02
N ASP A 431 -5.23 -17.40 -19.05
CA ASP A 431 -6.38 -17.29 -19.95
C ASP A 431 -7.67 -17.58 -19.18
N ALA A 432 -8.61 -16.64 -19.26
CA ALA A 432 -9.92 -16.74 -18.67
C ALA A 432 -10.98 -16.20 -19.67
N PRO A 433 -12.24 -16.66 -19.56
CA PRO A 433 -13.33 -16.06 -20.32
C PRO A 433 -13.41 -14.55 -20.06
N LYS A 434 -13.46 -13.79 -21.14
CA LYS A 434 -13.65 -12.33 -21.13
C LYS A 434 -14.87 -12.01 -21.98
N VAL A 435 -15.71 -11.12 -21.46
CA VAL A 435 -16.88 -10.56 -22.16
C VAL A 435 -16.55 -9.11 -22.47
N ALA A 436 -16.45 -8.75 -23.75
CA ALA A 436 -16.09 -7.41 -24.20
C ALA A 436 -17.21 -6.73 -24.97
N TYR A 437 -17.37 -5.43 -24.73
CA TYR A 437 -18.20 -4.54 -25.52
C TYR A 437 -17.31 -3.75 -26.47
N ALA A 438 -17.66 -3.77 -27.76
CA ALA A 438 -16.97 -3.04 -28.80
C ALA A 438 -17.90 -2.05 -29.48
N VAL A 439 -17.37 -0.87 -29.81
CA VAL A 439 -18.04 0.19 -30.55
C VAL A 439 -17.09 0.68 -31.64
N ARG A 440 -17.57 0.85 -32.87
CA ARG A 440 -16.80 1.53 -33.92
C ARG A 440 -17.29 2.96 -34.09
N HIS A 441 -16.37 3.91 -33.98
CA HIS A 441 -16.66 5.34 -34.07
C HIS A 441 -15.49 6.08 -34.73
N ASP A 442 -15.78 6.83 -35.79
CA ASP A 442 -14.81 7.57 -36.61
C ASP A 442 -13.73 6.65 -37.20
N GLY A 443 -14.16 5.47 -37.65
CA GLY A 443 -13.28 4.42 -38.16
C GLY A 443 -12.47 3.68 -37.10
N ILE A 444 -12.38 4.18 -35.86
CA ILE A 444 -11.66 3.54 -34.76
C ILE A 444 -12.60 2.56 -34.04
N MET A 445 -12.15 1.33 -33.82
CA MET A 445 -12.85 0.39 -32.95
C MET A 445 -12.32 0.56 -31.52
N PHE A 446 -13.22 0.84 -30.58
CA PHE A 446 -12.97 0.94 -29.16
C PHE A 446 -13.61 -0.24 -28.45
N ALA A 447 -12.85 -0.96 -27.61
CA ALA A 447 -13.40 -2.06 -26.85
C ALA A 447 -12.76 -2.20 -25.47
N SER A 448 -13.57 -2.62 -24.51
CA SER A 448 -13.17 -3.00 -23.16
C SER A 448 -14.03 -4.17 -22.71
N GLY A 449 -13.72 -4.80 -21.60
CA GLY A 449 -14.49 -5.93 -21.11
C GLY A 449 -14.13 -6.34 -19.70
N TYR A 450 -14.91 -7.27 -19.19
CA TYR A 450 -14.77 -7.85 -17.86
C TYR A 450 -14.58 -9.36 -17.93
N TYR A 451 -14.07 -9.92 -16.84
CA TYR A 451 -13.88 -11.34 -16.63
C TYR A 451 -14.92 -11.80 -15.61
N PRO A 452 -15.83 -12.71 -15.96
CA PRO A 452 -16.79 -13.27 -15.01
C PRO A 452 -16.08 -13.90 -13.80
N GLN A 453 -16.66 -13.73 -12.61
CA GLN A 453 -16.13 -14.21 -11.32
C GLN A 453 -16.99 -15.39 -10.80
N PRO A 454 -16.87 -16.60 -11.36
CA PRO A 454 -17.60 -17.78 -10.89
C PRO A 454 -16.95 -18.36 -9.61
N ASP A 455 -17.70 -19.17 -8.85
CA ASP A 455 -17.20 -19.84 -7.63
C ASP A 455 -15.99 -20.77 -7.90
N ASP A 456 -15.88 -21.36 -9.09
CA ASP A 456 -14.73 -22.15 -9.55
C ASP A 456 -14.27 -21.66 -10.94
N PRO A 457 -13.31 -20.72 -11.00
CA PRO A 457 -12.80 -20.17 -12.25
C PRO A 457 -12.21 -21.22 -13.18
N ALA A 458 -11.52 -22.23 -12.64
CA ALA A 458 -10.88 -23.26 -13.45
C ALA A 458 -11.92 -24.20 -14.09
N ALA A 459 -13.00 -24.53 -13.39
CA ALA A 459 -14.10 -25.29 -13.95
C ALA A 459 -14.84 -24.49 -15.04
N HIS A 460 -15.12 -23.22 -14.78
CA HIS A 460 -15.78 -22.35 -15.75
C HIS A 460 -14.98 -22.20 -17.05
N THR A 461 -13.66 -21.97 -16.97
CA THR A 461 -12.81 -21.91 -18.17
C THR A 461 -12.84 -23.22 -18.97
N ARG A 462 -12.81 -24.39 -18.30
CA ARG A 462 -12.91 -25.69 -18.97
C ARG A 462 -14.26 -25.87 -19.69
N GLU A 463 -15.35 -25.44 -19.06
CA GLU A 463 -16.70 -25.49 -19.64
C GLU A 463 -16.79 -24.59 -20.88
N PHE A 464 -16.33 -23.34 -20.77
CA PHE A 464 -16.29 -22.39 -21.89
C PHE A 464 -15.52 -22.94 -23.10
N VAL A 465 -14.33 -23.50 -22.86
CA VAL A 465 -13.51 -24.14 -23.91
C VAL A 465 -14.26 -25.30 -24.56
N GLN A 466 -14.92 -26.16 -23.76
CA GLN A 466 -15.68 -27.28 -24.31
C GLN A 466 -16.87 -26.82 -25.16
N GLU A 467 -17.59 -25.78 -24.73
CA GLU A 467 -18.68 -25.19 -25.51
C GLU A 467 -18.20 -24.55 -26.82
N ALA A 468 -17.00 -23.96 -26.82
CA ALA A 468 -16.37 -23.46 -28.03
C ALA A 468 -16.05 -24.61 -29.00
N ILE A 469 -15.43 -25.70 -28.53
CA ILE A 469 -15.16 -26.90 -29.33
C ILE A 469 -16.45 -27.47 -29.93
N ASP A 470 -17.49 -27.63 -29.12
CA ASP A 470 -18.78 -28.18 -29.53
C ASP A 470 -19.52 -27.29 -30.56
N ARG A 471 -19.21 -25.99 -30.61
CA ARG A 471 -19.69 -25.07 -31.66
C ARG A 471 -18.96 -25.29 -32.98
N TYR A 472 -17.66 -25.54 -32.94
CA TYR A 472 -16.84 -25.79 -34.14
C TYR A 472 -17.04 -27.17 -34.77
N GLU A 473 -17.44 -28.19 -34.01
CA GLU A 473 -17.70 -29.54 -34.52
C GLU A 473 -19.09 -29.73 -35.16
N ARG A 474 -19.97 -28.73 -35.08
CA ARG A 474 -21.32 -28.72 -35.69
C ARG A 474 -21.34 -28.01 -37.03
#